data_AF-A0A968BW24-F1
#
_entry.id   AF-A0A968BW24-F1
#
_cell.length_a   1.000
_cell.length_b   1.000
_cell.length_c   1.000
_cell.angle_alpha   90.00
_cell.angle_beta   90.00
_cell.angle_gamma   90.00
#
_symmetry.space_group_name_H-M   'P 1'
#
loop_
_entity.id
_entity.type
_entity.pdbx_description
1 polymer ?
#
loop_
_entity_poly.entity_id
_entity_poly.type
_entity_poly.pdbx_seq_one_letter_code
_entity_poly.pdbx_strand_id
1 'polypeptide(L)'
;MLLHGFTGTPHGMRQLGEYLAGQGYTVHGPRLFGHATQEGDLVRARFHDWMASAEDGYYLLRPNTEHLFVLGLSMGGALALLLAAR
;
A
#
# COMPACT_ATOMS: atom_id res chain seq x y z
N MET A 1 -6.94 -0.85 2.88
CA MET A 1 -5.49 -0.82 2.55
C MET A 1 -5.17 0.48 1.83
N LEU A 2 -4.05 1.14 2.17
CA LEU A 2 -3.63 2.44 1.61
C LEU A 2 -2.24 2.32 0.96
N LEU A 3 -2.15 2.45 -0.36
CA LEU A 3 -0.91 2.31 -1.13
C LEU A 3 -0.34 3.69 -1.52
N HIS A 4 0.90 3.96 -1.14
CA HIS A 4 1.60 5.21 -1.50
C HIS A 4 2.14 5.19 -2.95
N GLY A 5 2.48 6.35 -3.47
CA GLY A 5 3.02 6.52 -4.82
C GLY A 5 4.53 6.25 -4.96
N PHE A 6 5.01 6.32 -6.21
CA PHE A 6 6.42 6.21 -6.57
C PHE A 6 7.24 7.30 -5.86
N THR A 7 8.46 6.96 -5.43
CA THR A 7 9.35 7.77 -4.56
C THR A 7 8.77 8.16 -3.20
N GLY A 8 7.48 7.90 -2.96
CA GLY A 8 6.78 8.22 -1.73
C GLY A 8 7.04 7.23 -0.61
N THR A 9 6.36 7.46 0.50
CA THR A 9 6.42 6.61 1.70
C THR A 9 5.01 6.49 2.29
N PRO A 10 4.76 5.57 3.25
CA PRO A 10 3.49 5.50 3.96
C PRO A 10 3.08 6.81 4.64
N HIS A 11 4.02 7.72 4.91
CA HIS A 11 3.75 9.03 5.49
C HIS A 11 2.73 9.82 4.67
N GLY A 12 2.81 9.78 3.33
CA GLY A 12 1.89 10.50 2.45
C GLY A 12 0.44 10.04 2.57
N MET A 13 0.20 8.84 3.11
CA MET A 13 -1.13 8.26 3.33
C MET A 13 -1.55 8.31 4.81
N ARG A 14 -0.68 8.79 5.71
CA ARG A 14 -0.83 8.62 7.16
C ARG A 14 -2.06 9.31 7.72
N GLN A 15 -2.31 10.57 7.34
CA GLN A 15 -3.46 11.33 7.82
C GLN A 15 -4.78 10.66 7.46
N LEU A 16 -4.91 10.17 6.22
CA LEU A 16 -6.09 9.42 5.78
C LEU A 16 -6.24 8.11 6.56
N GLY A 17 -5.11 7.42 6.81
CA GLY A 17 -5.12 6.18 7.58
C GLY A 17 -5.54 6.37 9.04
N GLU A 18 -5.05 7.42 9.70
CA GLU A 18 -5.44 7.77 11.07
C GLU A 18 -6.91 8.19 11.14
N TYR A 19 -7.39 8.97 10.15
CA TYR A 19 -8.79 9.32 10.05
C TYR A 19 -9.69 8.07 9.96
N LEU A 20 -9.40 7.16 9.03
CA LEU A 20 -10.16 5.92 8.86
C LEU A 20 -10.09 5.01 10.10
N ALA A 21 -8.91 4.90 10.71
CA ALA A 21 -8.76 4.16 11.97
C ALA A 21 -9.62 4.77 13.09
N GLY A 22 -9.68 6.11 13.19
CA GLY A 22 -10.55 6.83 14.12
C GLY A 22 -12.05 6.62 13.87
N GLN A 23 -12.43 6.19 12.66
CA GLN A 23 -13.81 5.80 12.32
C GLN A 23 -14.07 4.29 12.56
N GLY A 24 -13.12 3.55 13.13
CA GLY A 24 -13.28 2.13 13.47
C GLY A 24 -12.87 1.15 12.36
N TYR A 25 -12.25 1.62 11.27
CA TYR A 25 -11.74 0.72 10.23
C TYR A 25 -10.40 0.10 10.62
N THR A 26 -10.21 -1.17 10.28
CA THR A 26 -8.86 -1.76 10.21
C THR A 26 -8.11 -1.16 9.03
N VAL A 27 -6.98 -0.49 9.30
CA VAL A 27 -6.17 0.20 8.28
C VAL A 27 -4.77 -0.37 8.24
N HIS A 28 -4.30 -0.67 7.03
CA HIS A 28 -2.92 -1.04 6.76
C HIS A 28 -2.38 -0.21 5.58
N GLY A 29 -1.22 0.40 5.77
CA GLY A 29 -0.48 1.14 4.75
C GLY A 29 0.94 0.57 4.63
N PRO A 30 1.17 -0.43 3.76
CA PRO A 30 2.46 -1.07 3.66
C PRO A 30 3.51 -0.10 3.10
N ARG A 31 4.76 -0.26 3.55
CA ARG A 31 5.91 0.35 2.89
C ARG A 31 6.26 -0.52 1.69
N LEU A 32 6.19 0.04 0.48
CA LEU A 32 6.53 -0.69 -0.73
C LEU A 32 8.04 -0.99 -0.78
N PHE A 33 8.40 -2.13 -1.36
CA PHE A 33 9.81 -2.54 -1.51
C PHE A 33 10.68 -1.42 -2.11
N GLY A 34 11.87 -1.23 -1.53
CA GLY A 34 12.82 -0.18 -1.92
C GLY A 34 12.45 1.25 -1.53
N HIS A 35 11.24 1.51 -1.04
CA HIS A 35 10.83 2.86 -0.61
C HIS A 35 11.16 3.12 0.86
N ALA A 36 11.39 4.39 1.20
CA ALA A 36 11.70 4.89 2.55
C ALA A 36 12.86 4.14 3.23
N THR A 37 13.90 3.82 2.47
CA THR A 37 15.13 3.17 2.92
C THR A 37 16.34 4.01 2.48
N GLN A 38 17.09 3.55 1.48
CA GLN A 38 18.18 4.29 0.83
C GLN A 38 17.93 4.36 -0.68
N GLU A 39 18.47 5.38 -1.35
CA GLU A 39 18.21 5.63 -2.77
C GLU A 39 18.53 4.43 -3.67
N GLY A 40 19.63 3.72 -3.36
CA GLY A 40 20.05 2.52 -4.12
C GLY A 40 19.07 1.34 -4.03
N ASP A 41 18.19 1.29 -3.03
CA ASP A 41 17.17 0.25 -2.93
C ASP A 41 16.03 0.50 -3.91
N LEU A 42 15.60 1.77 -4.06
CA LEU A 42 14.56 2.14 -5.00
C LEU A 42 15.01 1.93 -6.46
N VAL A 43 16.28 2.22 -6.77
CA VAL A 43 16.86 1.98 -8.10
C VAL A 43 16.85 0.49 -8.49
N ARG A 44 17.02 -0.40 -7.50
CA ARG A 44 17.03 -1.85 -7.72
C ARG A 44 15.63 -2.45 -7.77
N ALA A 45 14.63 -1.78 -7.19
CA ALA A 45 13.25 -2.26 -7.17
C ALA A 45 12.66 -2.39 -8.59
N ARG A 46 11.77 -3.37 -8.75
CA ARG A 46 10.96 -3.61 -9.94
C ARG A 46 9.49 -3.62 -9.56
N PHE A 47 8.62 -3.48 -10.55
CA PHE A 47 7.18 -3.40 -10.29
C PHE A 47 6.63 -4.65 -9.58
N HIS A 48 7.20 -5.84 -9.85
CA HIS A 48 6.82 -7.08 -9.18
C HIS A 48 7.09 -7.02 -7.67
N ASP A 49 8.15 -6.32 -7.23
CA ASP A 49 8.46 -6.17 -5.80
C ASP A 49 7.42 -5.27 -5.11
N TRP A 50 6.93 -4.24 -5.81
CA TRP A 50 5.86 -3.38 -5.31
C TRP A 50 4.52 -4.10 -5.28
N MET A 51 4.23 -4.91 -6.30
CA MET A 51 3.03 -5.76 -6.33
C MET A 51 3.07 -6.79 -5.20
N ALA A 52 4.20 -7.46 -4.96
CA ALA A 52 4.35 -8.39 -3.83
C ALA A 52 4.09 -7.69 -2.49
N SER A 53 4.61 -6.47 -2.30
CA SER A 53 4.32 -5.68 -1.09
C SER A 53 2.82 -5.37 -0.92
N ALA A 54 2.10 -5.13 -2.02
CA ALA A 54 0.66 -4.90 -2.00
C ALA A 54 -0.14 -6.20 -1.75
N GLU A 55 0.28 -7.32 -2.34
CA GLU A 55 -0.31 -8.65 -2.15
C GLU A 55 -0.12 -9.12 -0.70
N ASP A 56 1.07 -8.92 -0.11
CA ASP A 56 1.33 -9.23 1.30
C ASP A 56 0.37 -8.44 2.22
N GLY A 57 0.18 -7.14 1.94
CA GLY A 57 -0.77 -6.31 2.68
C GLY A 57 -2.22 -6.77 2.51
N TYR A 58 -2.59 -7.24 1.32
CA TYR A 58 -3.89 -7.85 1.05
C TYR A 58 -4.09 -9.12 1.88
N TYR A 59 -3.15 -10.07 1.80
CA TYR A 59 -3.26 -11.36 2.51
C TYR A 59 -3.19 -11.20 4.03
N LEU A 60 -2.51 -10.18 4.53
CA LEU A 60 -2.53 -9.83 5.95
C LEU A 60 -3.93 -9.39 6.42
N LEU A 61 -4.61 -8.57 5.62
CA LEU A 61 -5.93 -8.02 6.00
C LEU A 61 -7.08 -8.98 5.73
N ARG A 62 -7.02 -9.75 4.62
CA ARG A 62 -8.16 -10.53 4.12
C ARG A 62 -8.80 -11.46 5.16
N PRO A 63 -8.05 -12.19 6.02
CA PRO A 63 -8.65 -13.06 7.03
C PRO A 63 -9.37 -12.29 8.16
N ASN A 64 -9.03 -11.02 8.36
CA ASN A 64 -9.46 -10.20 9.49
C ASN A 64 -10.50 -9.13 9.09
N THR A 65 -10.99 -9.16 7.85
CA THR A 65 -11.94 -8.16 7.33
C THR A 65 -13.00 -8.81 6.45
N GLU A 66 -14.28 -8.54 6.74
CA GLU A 66 -15.40 -8.95 5.89
C GLU A 66 -15.32 -8.27 4.52
N HIS A 67 -15.15 -6.94 4.54
CA HIS A 67 -14.98 -6.11 3.36
C HIS A 67 -13.59 -5.47 3.35
N LEU A 68 -12.90 -5.59 2.22
CA LEU A 68 -11.59 -5.00 1.99
C LEU A 68 -11.67 -3.93 0.90
N PHE A 69 -11.32 -2.70 1.26
CA PHE A 69 -11.16 -1.59 0.32
C PHE A 69 -9.68 -1.32 0.09
N VAL A 70 -9.29 -1.05 -1.16
CA VAL A 70 -7.92 -0.68 -1.53
C VAL A 70 -7.95 0.71 -2.14
N LEU A 71 -7.19 1.62 -1.55
CA LEU A 71 -7.02 2.99 -2.04
C LEU A 71 -5.54 3.21 -2.35
N GLY A 72 -5.24 4.03 -3.34
CA GLY A 72 -3.87 4.37 -3.65
C GLY A 72 -3.71 5.69 -4.40
N LEU A 73 -2.52 6.28 -4.26
CA LEU A 73 -2.15 7.55 -4.90
C LEU A 73 -1.17 7.31 -6.04
N SER A 74 -1.45 7.85 -7.23
CA SER A 74 -0.56 7.76 -8.41
C SER A 74 -0.17 6.30 -8.73
N MET A 75 1.12 5.93 -8.67
CA MET A 75 1.57 4.54 -8.79
C MET A 75 0.84 3.59 -7.82
N GLY A 76 0.58 4.03 -6.58
CA GLY A 76 -0.21 3.24 -5.62
C GLY A 76 -1.65 3.01 -6.08
N GLY A 77 -2.23 3.96 -6.82
CA GLY A 77 -3.53 3.80 -7.48
C GLY A 77 -3.48 2.77 -8.61
N ALA A 78 -2.42 2.78 -9.42
CA ALA A 78 -2.21 1.75 -10.44
C ALA A 78 -2.05 0.34 -9.81
N LEU A 79 -1.29 0.22 -8.71
CA LEU A 79 -1.16 -1.03 -7.96
C LEU A 79 -2.53 -1.48 -7.40
N ALA A 80 -3.34 -0.56 -6.89
CA ALA A 80 -4.69 -0.87 -6.40
C ALA A 80 -5.60 -1.42 -7.51
N LEU A 81 -5.56 -0.82 -8.72
CA LEU A 81 -6.31 -1.30 -9.88
C LEU A 81 -5.83 -2.68 -10.33
N LEU A 82 -4.52 -2.90 -10.39
CA LEU A 82 -3.94 -4.20 -10.76
C LEU A 82 -4.31 -5.30 -9.76
N LEU A 83 -4.30 -4.98 -8.46
CA LEU A 83 -4.71 -5.91 -7.41
C LEU A 83 -6.20 -6.23 -7.49
N ALA A 84 -7.05 -5.26 -7.81
CA ALA A 84 -8.50 -5.46 -7.94
C ALA A 84 -8.91 -6.22 -9.21
N ALA A 85 -8.06 -6.25 -10.23
CA ALA A 85 -8.28 -6.99 -11.47
C ALA A 85 -7.89 -8.48 -11.37
N ARG A 86 -7.39 -8.92 -10.22
CA ARG A 86 -7.03 -10.31 -9.91
C ARG A 86 -8.09 -10.95 -9.02
#